data_AF-A0A537T2T5-F1
#
_entry.id   AF-A0A537T2T5-F1
#
_cell.length_a   1.000
_cell.length_b   1.000
_cell.length_c   1.000
_cell.angle_alpha   90.00
_cell.angle_beta   90.00
_cell.angle_gamma   90.00
#
_symmetry.space_group_name_H-M   'P 1'
#
loop_
_entity.id
_entity.type
_entity.pdbx_description
1 polymer ?
#
loop_
_entity_poly.entity_id
_entity_poly.type
_entity_poly.pdbx_seq_one_letter_code
_entity_poly.pdbx_strand_id
1 'polypeptide(L)'
;MGVLTQQHIERVHHYAPLHYLPFIGRSKSLLCKPSLLAAGFAQDHLRSMSREHDVERGFGAYTHLTLEPRPRILKAKLAAGFPHIGVAVPADCVEAVSFSLCRFNVAMTRHLRRNGQPGFPESSTNGRYYDQHQIPIARSDADKTAMLEKHLPANTMIEVLVHGDLVLPDRTEIGCFSDADAKIAQQVLSEVGAPWNVTSIASPGPYPRNAKHVEAITTFIDQALAELDWRGNGLEFDRL
;
A
#
# COMPACT_ATOMS: atom_id res chain seq x y z
N MET A 1 18.67 -15.56 -4.74
CA MET A 1 17.99 -14.36 -5.28
C MET A 1 16.54 -14.71 -5.48
N GLY A 2 15.60 -13.95 -4.94
CA GLY A 2 14.18 -14.20 -5.14
C GLY A 2 13.68 -13.70 -6.50
N VAL A 3 12.39 -13.91 -6.75
CA VAL A 3 11.77 -13.68 -8.07
C VAL A 3 11.70 -12.20 -8.48
N LEU A 4 11.60 -11.26 -7.54
CA LEU A 4 11.59 -9.82 -7.82
C LEU A 4 12.99 -9.33 -8.19
N THR A 5 13.99 -9.71 -7.40
CA THR A 5 15.40 -9.32 -7.61
C THR A 5 15.97 -9.93 -8.89
N GLN A 6 15.56 -11.15 -9.26
CA GLN A 6 15.88 -11.75 -10.56
C GLN A 6 15.33 -10.96 -11.76
N GLN A 7 14.23 -10.23 -11.56
CA GLN A 7 13.59 -9.39 -12.58
C GLN A 7 14.06 -7.92 -12.50
N HIS A 8 15.18 -7.66 -11.81
CA HIS A 8 15.74 -6.33 -11.60
C HIS A 8 14.79 -5.34 -10.90
N ILE A 9 13.84 -5.86 -10.11
CA ILE A 9 12.99 -5.04 -9.26
C ILE A 9 13.75 -4.77 -7.96
N GLU A 10 14.08 -3.51 -7.71
CA GLU A 10 14.82 -3.09 -6.51
C GLU A 10 13.89 -2.75 -5.34
N ARG A 11 12.71 -2.20 -5.65
CA ARG A 11 11.76 -1.65 -4.67
C ARG A 11 10.33 -2.07 -4.99
N VAL A 12 9.53 -2.20 -3.94
CA VAL A 12 8.08 -2.40 -3.98
C VAL A 12 7.42 -1.26 -3.20
N HIS A 13 6.30 -0.74 -3.70
CA HIS A 13 5.73 0.51 -3.22
C HIS A 13 4.41 0.30 -2.48
N HIS A 14 4.25 0.96 -1.34
CA HIS A 14 2.97 1.16 -0.68
C HIS A 14 2.62 2.66 -0.67
N TYR A 15 1.34 3.01 -0.77
CA TYR A 15 0.90 4.40 -0.72
C TYR A 15 -0.13 4.58 0.38
N ALA A 16 0.09 5.58 1.22
CA ALA A 16 -0.79 5.93 2.32
C ALA A 16 -0.94 7.46 2.41
N PRO A 17 -2.06 7.96 2.96
CA PRO A 17 -2.12 9.31 3.48
C PRO A 17 -0.95 9.66 4.41
N LEU A 18 -0.46 10.90 4.33
CA LEU A 18 0.68 11.35 5.14
C LEU A 18 0.43 11.20 6.65
N HIS A 19 -0.82 11.38 7.10
CA HIS A 19 -1.18 11.30 8.52
C HIS A 19 -1.04 9.90 9.14
N TYR A 20 -0.89 8.84 8.34
CA TYR A 20 -0.59 7.50 8.87
C TYR A 20 0.89 7.28 9.19
N LEU A 21 1.78 8.18 8.75
CA LEU A 21 3.23 8.03 8.93
C LEU A 21 3.66 7.87 10.40
N PRO A 22 3.09 8.56 11.40
CA PRO A 22 3.45 8.34 12.80
C PRO A 22 3.26 6.88 13.24
N PHE A 23 2.17 6.24 12.82
CA PHE A 23 1.87 4.85 13.19
C PHE A 23 2.77 3.85 12.45
N ILE A 24 2.99 4.08 11.15
CA ILE A 24 3.90 3.26 10.34
C ILE A 24 5.32 3.36 10.90
N GLY A 25 5.79 4.57 11.24
CA GLY A 25 7.11 4.82 11.80
C GLY A 25 7.31 4.17 13.17
N ARG A 26 6.33 4.29 14.08
CA ARG A 26 6.39 3.65 15.42
C ARG A 26 6.42 2.13 15.36
N SER A 27 5.54 1.53 14.56
CA SER A 27 5.45 0.07 14.42
C SER A 27 6.57 -0.51 13.55
N LYS A 28 7.28 0.35 12.80
CA LYS A 28 8.21 -0.02 11.73
C LYS A 28 7.63 -1.11 10.83
N SER A 29 6.33 -1.04 10.56
CA SER A 29 5.61 -2.10 9.85
C SER A 29 4.45 -1.53 9.05
N LEU A 30 4.14 -2.17 7.92
CA LEU A 30 2.85 -2.04 7.26
C LEU A 30 1.96 -3.14 7.81
N LEU A 31 0.91 -2.74 8.53
CA LEU A 31 -0.03 -3.67 9.14
C LEU A 31 -1.16 -4.02 8.16
N CYS A 32 -1.52 -5.29 8.09
CA CYS A 32 -2.72 -5.74 7.41
C CYS A 32 -3.97 -5.34 8.22
N LYS A 33 -5.16 -5.45 7.60
CA LYS A 33 -6.41 -4.98 8.23
C LYS A 33 -6.71 -5.67 9.58
N PRO A 34 -6.59 -7.01 9.73
CA PRO A 34 -6.73 -7.66 11.03
C PRO A 34 -5.77 -7.11 12.09
N SER A 35 -4.51 -6.89 11.74
CA SER A 35 -3.50 -6.36 12.67
C SER A 35 -3.76 -4.91 13.05
N LEU A 36 -4.26 -4.07 12.13
CA LEU A 36 -4.72 -2.72 12.46
C LEU A 36 -5.86 -2.75 13.50
N LEU A 37 -6.86 -3.61 13.30
CA LEU A 37 -7.95 -3.75 14.26
C LEU A 37 -7.43 -4.25 15.62
N ALA A 38 -6.52 -5.22 15.63
CA ALA A 38 -5.90 -5.74 16.85
C ALA A 38 -5.05 -4.68 17.57
N ALA A 39 -4.44 -3.75 16.83
CA ALA A 39 -3.70 -2.61 17.38
C ALA A 39 -4.61 -1.49 17.92
N GLY A 40 -5.94 -1.64 17.84
CA GLY A 40 -6.93 -0.72 18.41
C GLY A 40 -7.44 0.34 17.43
N PHE A 41 -7.10 0.25 16.13
CA PHE A 41 -7.71 1.14 15.14
C PHE A 41 -9.18 0.81 14.98
N ALA A 42 -10.02 1.84 14.99
CA ALA A 42 -11.44 1.67 14.73
C ALA A 42 -11.69 1.27 13.28
N GLN A 43 -12.84 0.61 13.05
CA GLN A 43 -13.20 0.08 11.75
C GLN A 43 -13.29 1.13 10.64
N ASP A 44 -13.59 2.37 11.01
CA ASP A 44 -13.76 3.52 10.13
C ASP A 44 -12.44 4.10 9.59
N HIS A 45 -11.29 3.69 10.14
CA HIS A 45 -9.96 3.90 9.55
C HIS A 45 -9.73 3.07 8.29
N LEU A 46 -10.42 1.93 8.21
CA LEU A 46 -10.38 1.10 7.02
C LEU A 46 -11.42 1.65 6.05
N ARG A 47 -10.96 2.23 4.94
CA ARG A 47 -11.84 2.75 3.89
C ARG A 47 -12.94 1.75 3.57
N SER A 48 -14.19 2.12 3.84
CA SER A 48 -15.35 1.21 3.84
C SER A 48 -15.42 0.34 2.59
N MET A 49 -15.37 0.95 1.41
CA MET A 49 -15.39 0.24 0.13
C MET A 49 -14.17 -0.67 -0.10
N SER A 50 -12.97 -0.26 0.35
CA SER A 50 -11.78 -1.09 0.19
C SER A 50 -11.81 -2.28 1.14
N ARG A 51 -12.21 -2.05 2.40
CA ARG A 51 -12.29 -3.10 3.42
C ARG A 51 -13.26 -4.20 3.00
N GLU A 52 -14.49 -3.82 2.65
CA GLU A 52 -15.53 -4.77 2.27
C GLU A 52 -15.08 -5.59 1.06
N HIS A 53 -14.58 -4.92 0.02
CA HIS A 53 -14.06 -5.62 -1.16
C HIS A 53 -12.88 -6.52 -0.85
N ASP A 54 -11.89 -6.07 -0.08
CA ASP A 54 -10.71 -6.87 0.21
C ASP A 54 -11.09 -8.09 1.05
N VAL A 55 -11.93 -7.95 2.07
CA VAL A 55 -12.39 -9.07 2.90
C VAL A 55 -13.25 -10.04 2.10
N GLU A 56 -14.28 -9.55 1.40
CA GLU A 56 -15.17 -10.38 0.59
C GLU A 56 -14.43 -11.15 -0.51
N ARG A 57 -13.39 -10.55 -1.10
CA ARG A 57 -12.62 -11.14 -2.19
C ARG A 57 -11.50 -12.07 -1.72
N GLY A 58 -11.30 -12.23 -0.41
CA GLY A 58 -10.29 -13.12 0.19
C GLY A 58 -8.94 -12.47 0.49
N PHE A 59 -8.82 -11.14 0.36
CA PHE A 59 -7.58 -10.37 0.50
C PHE A 59 -7.51 -9.51 1.78
N GLY A 60 -8.42 -9.72 2.73
CA GLY A 60 -8.48 -8.94 3.97
C GLY A 60 -7.23 -9.04 4.84
N ALA A 61 -6.60 -10.22 4.87
CA ALA A 61 -5.42 -10.53 5.68
C ALA A 61 -4.08 -10.24 4.95
N TYR A 62 -4.10 -9.39 3.92
CA TYR A 62 -2.91 -9.05 3.15
C TYR A 62 -2.51 -7.59 3.38
N THR A 63 -1.20 -7.36 3.39
CA THR A 63 -0.64 -6.02 3.18
C THR A 63 -0.49 -5.81 1.68
N HIS A 64 -1.12 -4.74 1.18
CA HIS A 64 -1.19 -4.44 -0.25
C HIS A 64 -0.07 -3.48 -0.64
N LEU A 65 0.79 -3.92 -1.55
CA LEU A 65 1.80 -3.10 -2.21
C LEU A 65 1.67 -3.22 -3.73
N THR A 66 2.48 -2.49 -4.47
CA THR A 66 2.49 -2.50 -5.94
C THR A 66 3.90 -2.36 -6.51
N LEU A 67 4.12 -2.96 -7.68
CA LEU A 67 5.31 -2.74 -8.49
C LEU A 67 5.25 -1.43 -9.29
N GLU A 68 4.07 -0.81 -9.40
CA GLU A 68 3.94 0.45 -10.14
C GLU A 68 4.31 1.65 -9.24
N PRO A 69 5.38 2.41 -9.56
CA PRO A 69 5.82 3.55 -8.75
C PRO A 69 4.88 4.76 -8.86
N ARG A 70 3.89 4.72 -9.76
CA ARG A 70 2.96 5.83 -10.03
C ARG A 70 1.56 5.33 -10.41
N PRO A 71 0.88 4.57 -9.53
CA PRO A 71 -0.39 3.95 -9.89
C PRO A 71 -1.47 5.03 -10.11
N ARG A 72 -2.41 4.78 -11.02
CA ARG A 72 -3.48 5.74 -11.36
C ARG A 72 -4.27 6.24 -10.15
N ILE A 73 -4.47 5.39 -9.14
CA ILE A 73 -5.19 5.77 -7.92
C ILE A 73 -4.46 6.86 -7.13
N LEU A 74 -3.12 6.80 -7.06
CA LEU A 74 -2.31 7.84 -6.43
C LEU A 74 -2.48 9.18 -7.14
N LYS A 75 -2.45 9.17 -8.49
CA LYS A 75 -2.69 10.38 -9.28
C LYS A 75 -4.05 11.01 -8.96
N ALA A 76 -5.10 10.21 -8.84
CA ALA A 76 -6.43 10.70 -8.48
C ALA A 76 -6.48 11.32 -7.08
N LYS A 77 -5.82 10.69 -6.10
CA LYS A 77 -5.75 11.19 -4.72
C LYS A 77 -4.94 12.49 -4.60
N LEU A 78 -3.81 12.58 -5.28
CA LEU A 78 -3.01 13.81 -5.34
C LEU A 78 -3.72 14.93 -6.09
N ALA A 79 -4.43 14.64 -7.18
CA ALA A 79 -5.19 15.64 -7.91
C ALA A 79 -6.28 16.31 -7.05
N ALA A 80 -6.79 15.61 -6.04
CA ALA A 80 -7.74 16.15 -5.07
C ALA A 80 -7.08 16.96 -3.94
N GLY A 81 -5.75 17.12 -3.96
CA GLY A 81 -5.01 17.96 -3.04
C GLY A 81 -4.80 17.35 -1.65
N PHE A 82 -4.96 16.02 -1.49
CA PHE A 82 -4.82 15.34 -0.20
C PHE A 82 -3.40 14.74 -0.04
N PRO A 83 -2.60 15.19 0.95
CA PRO A 83 -1.24 14.70 1.15
C PRO A 83 -1.12 13.18 1.32
N HIS A 84 -0.24 12.59 0.50
CA HIS A 84 0.10 11.17 0.52
C HIS A 84 1.63 10.99 0.54
N ILE A 85 2.04 9.81 0.99
CA ILE A 85 3.41 9.32 0.95
C ILE A 85 3.50 8.05 0.13
N GLY A 86 4.64 7.83 -0.52
CA GLY A 86 5.07 6.54 -1.01
C GLY A 86 6.06 5.91 -0.03
N VAL A 87 5.84 4.67 0.35
CA VAL A 87 6.77 3.86 1.15
C VAL A 87 7.44 2.87 0.21
N ALA A 88 8.72 3.07 -0.09
CA ALA A 88 9.48 2.22 -0.99
C ALA A 88 10.30 1.19 -0.19
N VAL A 89 9.85 -0.07 -0.23
CA VAL A 89 10.42 -1.19 0.50
C VAL A 89 11.40 -1.95 -0.41
N PRO A 90 12.61 -2.29 0.06
CA PRO A 90 13.53 -3.15 -0.68
C PRO A 90 12.89 -4.48 -1.08
N ALA A 91 13.07 -4.89 -2.35
CA ALA A 91 12.46 -6.11 -2.88
C ALA A 91 12.91 -7.36 -2.13
N ASP A 92 14.19 -7.45 -1.75
CA ASP A 92 14.74 -8.56 -0.96
C ASP A 92 14.09 -8.71 0.42
N CYS A 93 13.59 -7.62 1.02
CA CYS A 93 12.84 -7.67 2.27
C CYS A 93 11.44 -8.26 2.06
N VAL A 94 10.80 -7.98 0.92
CA VAL A 94 9.52 -8.59 0.55
C VAL A 94 9.71 -10.07 0.21
N GLU A 95 10.81 -10.42 -0.45
CA GLU A 95 11.16 -11.81 -0.78
C GLU A 95 11.48 -12.66 0.46
N ALA A 96 11.85 -12.04 1.58
CA ALA A 96 12.11 -12.72 2.84
C ALA A 96 10.82 -13.19 3.56
N VAL A 97 9.64 -12.77 3.09
CA VAL A 97 8.35 -13.13 3.67
C VAL A 97 7.43 -13.81 2.63
N SER A 98 6.34 -14.41 3.10
CA SER A 98 5.33 -14.98 2.20
C SER A 98 4.59 -13.88 1.46
N PHE A 99 4.65 -13.91 0.12
CA PHE A 99 3.91 -12.99 -0.73
C PHE A 99 3.34 -13.67 -1.97
N SER A 100 2.40 -13.00 -2.62
CA SER A 100 1.83 -13.37 -3.90
C SER A 100 1.77 -12.18 -4.83
N LEU A 101 1.67 -12.43 -6.14
CA LEU A 101 1.49 -11.39 -7.14
C LEU A 101 0.09 -11.45 -7.73
N CYS A 102 -0.51 -10.30 -7.95
CA CYS A 102 -1.82 -10.17 -8.58
C CYS A 102 -1.75 -9.12 -9.69
N ARG A 103 -1.91 -9.52 -10.94
CA ARG A 103 -1.93 -8.59 -12.10
C ARG A 103 -3.27 -7.86 -12.28
N PHE A 104 -4.18 -8.00 -11.32
CA PHE A 104 -5.49 -7.37 -11.30
C PHE A 104 -5.60 -6.44 -10.11
N ASN A 105 -6.35 -5.35 -10.27
CA ASN A 105 -6.66 -4.48 -9.15
C ASN A 105 -7.66 -5.17 -8.22
N VAL A 106 -7.21 -5.58 -7.03
CA VAL A 106 -8.05 -6.35 -6.09
C VAL A 106 -9.28 -5.55 -5.68
N ALA A 107 -9.15 -4.25 -5.44
CA ALA A 107 -10.25 -3.40 -4.96
C ALA A 107 -11.29 -3.03 -6.04
N MET A 108 -10.86 -2.90 -7.30
CA MET A 108 -11.64 -2.29 -8.39
C MET A 108 -12.11 -3.27 -9.47
N THR A 109 -11.53 -4.47 -9.56
CA THR A 109 -12.00 -5.42 -10.58
C THR A 109 -13.46 -5.79 -10.35
N ARG A 110 -14.21 -5.91 -11.46
CA ARG A 110 -15.63 -6.32 -11.47
C ARG A 110 -15.81 -7.76 -11.91
N HIS A 111 -14.79 -8.34 -12.53
CA HIS A 111 -14.82 -9.71 -13.01
C HIS A 111 -14.28 -10.63 -11.92
N LEU A 112 -15.20 -11.23 -11.15
CA LEU A 112 -14.93 -11.96 -9.92
C LEU A 112 -15.49 -13.39 -10.03
N ARG A 113 -14.77 -14.36 -9.45
CA ARG A 113 -15.27 -15.73 -9.30
C ARG A 113 -16.23 -15.80 -8.11
N ARG A 114 -17.53 -15.63 -8.35
CA ARG A 114 -18.59 -15.73 -7.35
C ARG A 114 -19.94 -16.07 -7.98
N ASN A 115 -20.87 -16.64 -7.21
CA ASN A 115 -22.25 -16.92 -7.64
C ASN A 115 -22.33 -17.70 -8.98
N GLY A 116 -21.46 -18.70 -9.15
CA GLY A 116 -21.39 -19.51 -10.38
C GLY A 116 -20.77 -18.82 -11.59
N GLN A 117 -20.38 -17.54 -11.50
CA GLN A 117 -19.68 -16.84 -12.58
C GLN A 117 -18.21 -17.28 -12.66
N PRO A 118 -17.72 -17.64 -13.85
CA PRO A 118 -16.29 -17.83 -14.06
C PRO A 118 -15.63 -16.45 -13.95
N GLY A 119 -14.75 -16.27 -12.96
CA GLY A 119 -13.91 -15.07 -12.87
C GLY A 119 -12.83 -15.07 -13.95
N PHE A 120 -11.74 -14.33 -13.73
CA PHE A 120 -10.61 -14.32 -14.67
C PHE A 120 -10.06 -15.73 -14.93
N PRO A 121 -9.58 -16.01 -16.16
CA PRO A 121 -9.00 -17.30 -16.50
C PRO A 121 -7.67 -17.52 -15.77
N GLU A 122 -7.51 -18.71 -15.21
CA GLU A 122 -6.26 -19.17 -14.59
C GLU A 122 -5.20 -19.48 -15.66
N SER A 123 -3.96 -19.13 -15.38
CA SER A 123 -2.80 -19.51 -16.19
C SER A 123 -1.52 -19.32 -15.38
N SER A 124 -0.37 -19.80 -15.87
CA SER A 124 0.91 -19.50 -15.22
C SER A 124 1.18 -17.99 -15.10
N THR A 125 0.65 -17.19 -16.03
CA THR A 125 0.88 -15.74 -16.06
C THR A 125 -0.21 -14.93 -15.36
N ASN A 126 -1.39 -15.51 -15.13
CA ASN A 126 -2.49 -14.88 -14.39
C ASN A 126 -2.57 -15.38 -12.94
N GLY A 127 -1.88 -16.47 -12.62
CA GLY A 127 -2.02 -17.16 -11.36
C GLY A 127 -3.17 -18.16 -11.32
N ARG A 128 -3.43 -18.64 -10.11
CA ARG A 128 -4.47 -19.64 -9.78
C ARG A 128 -5.42 -19.10 -8.72
N TYR A 129 -6.63 -19.65 -8.67
CA TYR A 129 -7.50 -19.45 -7.51
C TYR A 129 -7.02 -20.32 -6.35
N TYR A 130 -6.95 -19.71 -5.18
CA TYR A 130 -6.75 -20.39 -3.90
C TYR A 130 -8.00 -20.20 -3.06
N ASP A 131 -8.21 -21.08 -2.08
CA ASP A 131 -9.46 -21.10 -1.31
C ASP A 131 -9.87 -19.70 -0.83
N GLN A 132 -11.16 -19.38 -1.00
CA GLN A 132 -11.82 -18.12 -0.70
C GLN A 132 -11.44 -16.90 -1.56
N HIS A 133 -10.44 -17.01 -2.45
CA HIS A 133 -10.07 -15.89 -3.32
C HIS A 133 -11.00 -15.80 -4.53
N GLN A 134 -11.49 -14.58 -4.80
CA GLN A 134 -12.33 -14.30 -5.96
C GLN A 134 -11.55 -13.84 -7.20
N ILE A 135 -10.22 -13.71 -7.09
CA ILE A 135 -9.28 -13.26 -8.12
C ILE A 135 -8.06 -14.19 -8.08
N PRO A 136 -7.52 -14.64 -9.23
CA PRO A 136 -6.37 -15.53 -9.22
C PRO A 136 -5.08 -14.76 -8.92
N ILE A 137 -4.15 -15.44 -8.24
CA ILE A 137 -2.86 -14.89 -7.81
C ILE A 137 -1.72 -15.86 -8.13
N ALA A 138 -0.52 -15.34 -8.34
CA ALA A 138 0.69 -16.14 -8.46
C ALA A 138 1.31 -16.35 -7.07
N ARG A 139 1.30 -17.59 -6.58
CA ARG A 139 1.82 -17.98 -5.26
C ARG A 139 3.11 -18.79 -5.34
N SER A 140 3.22 -19.67 -6.32
CA SER A 140 4.46 -20.41 -6.61
C SER A 140 5.48 -19.49 -7.27
N ASP A 141 6.77 -19.75 -7.08
CA ASP A 141 7.81 -18.94 -7.72
C ASP A 141 7.78 -19.06 -9.24
N ALA A 142 7.41 -20.23 -9.77
CA ALA A 142 7.20 -20.42 -11.21
C ALA A 142 6.08 -19.51 -11.75
N ASP A 143 4.93 -19.43 -11.07
CA ASP A 143 3.85 -18.54 -11.49
C ASP A 143 4.23 -17.06 -11.33
N LYS A 144 4.96 -16.71 -10.26
CA LYS A 144 5.42 -15.33 -10.04
C LYS A 144 6.36 -14.90 -11.16
N THR A 145 7.35 -15.71 -11.48
CA THR A 145 8.29 -15.46 -12.58
C THR A 145 7.54 -15.34 -13.91
N ALA A 146 6.66 -16.28 -14.25
CA ALA A 146 5.88 -16.23 -15.49
C ALA A 146 4.97 -14.99 -15.57
N MET A 147 4.37 -14.57 -14.45
CA MET A 147 3.58 -13.34 -14.39
C MET A 147 4.45 -12.11 -14.65
N LEU A 148 5.61 -12.01 -13.98
CA LEU A 148 6.53 -10.87 -14.14
C LEU A 148 7.07 -10.79 -15.57
N GLU A 149 7.59 -11.90 -16.11
CA GLU A 149 8.16 -11.95 -17.48
C GLU A 149 7.16 -11.50 -18.54
N LYS A 150 5.87 -11.83 -18.38
CA LYS A 150 4.83 -11.42 -19.33
C LYS A 150 4.35 -9.99 -19.11
N HIS A 151 4.09 -9.61 -17.86
CA HIS A 151 3.29 -8.41 -17.56
C HIS A 151 4.14 -7.18 -17.25
N LEU A 152 5.38 -7.36 -16.77
CA LEU A 152 6.28 -6.25 -16.49
C LEU A 152 6.67 -5.48 -17.77
N PRO A 153 7.10 -6.12 -18.89
CA PRO A 153 7.41 -5.39 -20.13
C PRO A 153 6.20 -4.72 -20.77
N ALA A 154 4.99 -5.23 -20.47
CA ALA A 154 3.73 -4.69 -20.95
C ALA A 154 3.22 -3.50 -20.12
N ASN A 155 3.96 -3.07 -19.10
CA ASN A 155 3.54 -2.02 -18.14
C ASN A 155 2.16 -2.30 -17.54
N THR A 156 1.85 -3.58 -17.29
CA THR A 156 0.61 -3.95 -16.60
C THR A 156 0.80 -3.77 -15.11
N MET A 157 -0.19 -3.16 -14.42
CA MET A 157 -0.17 -3.08 -12.96
C MET A 157 -0.04 -4.48 -12.35
N ILE A 158 0.89 -4.65 -11.42
CA ILE A 158 1.03 -5.84 -10.59
C ILE A 158 1.01 -5.39 -9.13
N GLU A 159 0.05 -5.91 -8.38
CA GLU A 159 -0.01 -5.82 -6.93
C GLU A 159 0.89 -6.90 -6.31
N VAL A 160 1.58 -6.51 -5.25
CA VAL A 160 2.39 -7.39 -4.41
C VAL A 160 1.66 -7.55 -3.09
N LEU A 161 1.22 -8.77 -2.82
CA LEU A 161 0.33 -9.11 -1.73
C LEU A 161 1.12 -9.86 -0.67
N VAL A 162 1.58 -9.17 0.38
CA VAL A 162 2.27 -9.80 1.51
C VAL A 162 1.24 -10.45 2.44
N HIS A 163 1.50 -11.67 2.89
CA HIS A 163 0.57 -12.45 3.70
C HIS A 163 0.75 -12.02 5.16
N GLY A 164 -0.20 -11.24 5.69
CA GLY A 164 -0.09 -10.58 7.00
C GLY A 164 0.65 -9.25 6.95
N ASP A 165 1.38 -8.93 8.01
CA ASP A 165 2.12 -7.68 8.18
C ASP A 165 3.48 -7.72 7.49
N LEU A 166 3.99 -6.55 7.09
CA LEU A 166 5.32 -6.40 6.53
C LEU A 166 6.16 -5.51 7.44
N VAL A 167 7.18 -6.09 8.07
CA VAL A 167 8.20 -5.33 8.81
C VAL A 167 9.03 -4.51 7.81
N LEU A 168 9.24 -3.24 8.12
CA LEU A 168 9.95 -2.29 7.29
C LEU A 168 11.41 -2.14 7.77
N PRO A 169 12.41 -2.38 6.92
CA PRO A 169 13.81 -2.27 7.30
C PRO A 169 14.25 -0.79 7.38
N ASP A 170 15.39 -0.52 8.02
CA ASP A 170 15.93 0.85 8.17
C ASP A 170 16.28 1.53 6.82
N ARG A 171 16.53 0.74 5.77
CA ARG A 171 16.74 1.22 4.39
C ARG A 171 15.43 1.52 3.63
N THR A 172 14.28 1.55 4.32
CA THR A 172 13.02 2.01 3.73
C THR A 172 13.12 3.48 3.37
N GLU A 173 12.51 3.87 2.24
CA GLU A 173 12.50 5.25 1.77
C GLU A 173 11.07 5.78 1.75
N ILE A 174 10.90 7.05 2.11
CA ILE A 174 9.63 7.76 2.12
C ILE A 174 9.66 8.83 1.03
N GLY A 175 8.85 8.64 -0.01
CA GLY A 175 8.64 9.61 -1.08
C GLY A 175 7.47 10.54 -0.76
N CYS A 176 7.69 11.85 -0.86
CA CYS A 176 6.68 12.89 -0.67
C CYS A 176 6.49 13.69 -1.96
N PHE A 177 5.26 14.14 -2.25
CA PHE A 177 4.94 14.79 -3.54
C PHE A 177 5.00 16.32 -3.51
N SER A 178 5.50 16.89 -2.41
CA SER A 178 5.87 18.29 -2.29
C SER A 178 6.95 18.45 -1.22
N ASP A 179 7.76 19.51 -1.30
CA ASP A 179 8.78 19.82 -0.29
C ASP A 179 8.16 20.11 1.09
N ALA A 180 6.94 20.65 1.11
CA ALA A 180 6.20 20.89 2.34
C ALA A 180 5.80 19.56 3.01
N ASP A 181 5.34 18.57 2.24
CA ASP A 181 5.03 17.24 2.77
C ASP A 181 6.29 16.50 3.22
N ALA A 182 7.41 16.65 2.48
CA ALA A 182 8.69 16.08 2.86
C ALA A 182 9.20 16.61 4.21
N LYS A 183 9.06 17.91 4.47
CA LYS A 183 9.41 18.50 5.77
C LYS A 183 8.58 17.94 6.91
N ILE A 184 7.27 17.79 6.73
CA ILE A 184 6.37 17.18 7.73
C ILE A 184 6.79 15.73 7.97
N ALA A 185 7.01 14.95 6.90
CA ALA A 185 7.42 13.56 7.03
C ALA A 185 8.75 13.39 7.76
N GLN A 186 9.74 14.24 7.47
CA GLN A 186 11.04 14.22 8.14
C GLN A 186 10.93 14.51 9.63
N GLN A 187 10.10 15.49 10.02
CA GLN A 187 9.83 15.80 11.42
C GLN A 187 9.17 14.60 12.12
N VAL A 188 8.10 14.05 11.54
CA VAL A 188 7.40 12.88 12.09
C VAL A 188 8.36 11.71 12.31
N LEU A 189 9.18 11.37 11.32
CA LEU A 189 10.12 10.24 11.42
C LEU A 189 11.20 10.49 12.49
N SER A 190 11.68 11.72 12.61
CA SER A 190 12.61 12.10 13.68
C SER A 190 11.98 11.94 15.06
N GLU A 191 10.73 12.35 15.24
CA GLU A 191 10.03 12.26 16.53
C GLU A 191 9.70 10.82 16.93
N VAL A 192 9.38 9.95 15.97
CA VAL A 192 9.12 8.52 16.23
C VAL A 192 10.38 7.64 16.19
N GLY A 193 11.56 8.22 15.95
CA GLY A 193 12.84 7.50 15.92
C GLY A 193 12.99 6.51 14.75
N ALA A 194 12.35 6.78 13.61
CA ALA A 194 12.47 5.97 12.40
C ALA A 194 13.60 6.52 11.50
N PRO A 195 14.62 5.72 11.16
CA PRO A 195 15.83 6.21 10.45
C PRO A 195 15.65 6.30 8.93
N TRP A 196 14.41 6.36 8.44
CA TRP A 196 14.10 6.27 7.02
C TRP A 196 14.39 7.57 6.29
N ASN A 197 14.93 7.47 5.08
CA ASN A 197 15.22 8.63 4.25
C ASN A 197 13.93 9.22 3.67
N VAL A 198 13.78 10.53 3.73
CA VAL A 198 12.68 11.26 3.09
C VAL A 198 13.18 11.94 1.82
N THR A 199 12.45 11.76 0.72
CA THR A 199 12.74 12.41 -0.56
C THR A 199 11.50 13.09 -1.13
N SER A 200 11.69 14.29 -1.71
CA SER A 200 10.69 14.89 -2.57
C SER A 200 10.74 14.23 -3.94
N ILE A 201 9.61 13.70 -4.40
CA ILE A 201 9.47 13.04 -5.70
C ILE A 201 8.45 13.77 -6.56
N ALA A 202 8.66 13.73 -7.88
CA ALA A 202 7.74 14.33 -8.83
C ALA A 202 6.36 13.65 -8.77
N SER A 203 5.31 14.45 -8.61
CA SER A 203 3.93 13.97 -8.65
C SER A 203 3.59 13.36 -10.02
N PRO A 204 2.80 12.26 -10.09
CA PRO A 204 2.31 11.66 -11.34
C PRO A 204 1.28 12.53 -12.09
N GLY A 205 0.96 13.72 -11.58
CA GLY A 205 0.07 14.69 -12.18
C GLY A 205 -0.01 15.98 -11.35
N PRO A 206 -0.98 16.87 -11.63
CA PRO A 206 -1.23 18.04 -10.80
C PRO A 206 -1.48 17.65 -9.35
N TYR A 207 -0.88 18.39 -8.42
CA TYR A 207 -1.11 18.25 -6.99
C TYR A 207 -1.41 19.62 -6.38
N PRO A 208 -2.66 20.10 -6.49
CA PRO A 208 -3.09 21.36 -5.89
C PRO A 208 -3.28 21.15 -4.40
N ARG A 209 -2.18 21.17 -3.64
CA ARG A 209 -2.12 20.90 -2.20
C ARG A 209 -3.18 21.74 -1.46
N ASN A 210 -4.23 21.09 -0.99
CA ASN A 210 -5.42 21.76 -0.46
C ASN A 210 -5.18 22.16 1.00
N ALA A 211 -5.30 23.45 1.30
CA ALA A 211 -5.02 23.98 2.64
C ALA A 211 -5.86 23.31 3.75
N LYS A 212 -7.14 23.02 3.50
CA LYS A 212 -8.02 22.36 4.49
C LYS A 212 -7.57 20.92 4.77
N HIS A 213 -7.18 20.18 3.73
CA HIS A 213 -6.64 18.82 3.91
C HIS A 213 -5.32 18.83 4.67
N VAL A 214 -4.46 19.81 4.38
CA VAL A 214 -3.18 19.98 5.08
C VAL A 214 -3.41 20.28 6.56
N GLU A 215 -4.29 21.23 6.89
CA GLU A 215 -4.62 21.58 8.27
C GLU A 215 -5.16 20.37 9.06
N ALA A 216 -6.08 19.61 8.46
CA ALA A 216 -6.62 18.40 9.07
C ALA A 216 -5.55 17.33 9.29
N ILE A 217 -4.65 17.12 8.32
CA ILE A 217 -3.53 16.17 8.44
C ILE A 217 -2.54 16.60 9.50
N THR A 218 -2.18 17.88 9.56
CA THR A 218 -1.25 18.40 10.58
C THR A 218 -1.86 18.21 11.98
N THR A 219 -3.12 18.60 12.17
CA THR A 219 -3.82 18.41 13.46
C THR A 219 -3.85 16.94 13.88
N PHE A 220 -4.12 16.03 12.93
CA PHE A 220 -4.09 14.60 13.17
C PHE A 220 -2.70 14.12 13.58
N ILE A 221 -1.66 14.56 12.88
CA ILE A 221 -0.26 14.20 13.16
C ILE A 221 0.15 14.69 14.55
N ASP A 222 -0.15 15.94 14.88
CA ASP A 222 0.19 16.54 16.18
C ASP A 222 -0.45 15.75 17.33
N GLN A 223 -1.72 15.38 17.18
CA GLN A 223 -2.40 14.54 18.17
C GLN A 223 -1.80 13.13 18.24
N ALA A 224 -1.53 12.50 17.10
CA ALA A 224 -0.88 11.19 17.07
C ALA A 224 0.48 11.23 17.76
N LEU A 225 1.26 12.30 17.59
CA LEU A 225 2.58 12.49 18.19
C LEU A 225 2.49 12.71 19.70
N ALA A 226 1.53 13.50 20.17
CA ALA A 226 1.31 13.79 21.58
C ALA A 226 0.71 12.60 22.37
N GLU A 227 -0.21 11.85 21.77
CA GLU A 227 -0.95 10.77 22.42
C GLU A 227 -0.58 9.40 21.84
N LEU A 228 0.37 8.69 22.48
CA LEU A 228 0.89 7.41 21.98
C LEU A 228 -0.19 6.32 21.83
N ASP A 229 -1.23 6.35 22.66
CA ASP A 229 -2.34 5.40 22.64
C ASP A 229 -3.50 5.83 21.73
N TRP A 230 -3.45 7.05 21.19
CA TRP A 230 -4.44 7.49 20.22
C TRP A 230 -4.30 6.70 18.92
N ARG A 231 -5.44 6.28 18.37
CA ARG A 231 -5.52 5.48 17.13
C ARG A 231 -6.22 6.22 16.01
N GLY A 232 -6.35 7.53 16.15
CA GLY A 232 -6.92 8.41 15.14
C GLY A 232 -8.44 8.48 15.14
N ASN A 233 -8.97 9.41 14.35
CA ASN A 233 -10.41 9.74 14.24
C ASN A 233 -11.05 9.32 12.90
N GLY A 234 -10.40 8.41 12.15
CA GLY A 234 -10.89 7.95 10.84
C GLY A 234 -10.82 9.02 9.75
N LEU A 235 -9.81 9.91 9.79
CA LEU A 235 -9.60 10.97 8.80
C LEU A 235 -9.43 10.38 7.40
N GLU A 236 -10.41 10.61 6.54
CA GLU A 236 -10.37 10.18 5.14
C GLU A 236 -10.65 11.35 4.21
N PHE A 237 -10.03 11.34 3.03
CA PHE A 237 -10.29 12.32 1.98
C PHE A 237 -11.78 12.44 1.63
N ASP A 238 -12.53 11.33 1.66
CA ASP A 238 -13.96 11.31 1.30
C ASP A 238 -14.87 11.89 2.43
N ARG A 239 -14.31 12.31 3.58
CA ARG A 239 -15.04 12.76 4.79
C ARG A 239 -14.75 14.20 5.24
N LEU A 240 -13.93 14.94 4.48
CA LEU A 240 -13.59 16.36 4.74
C LEU A 240 -14.42 17.33 3.91
#